data_AF-K2MKD0-F1
#
_entry.id   AF-K2MKD0-F1
#
_cell.length_a   1.000
_cell.length_b   1.000
_cell.length_c   1.000
_cell.angle_alpha   90.00
_cell.angle_beta   90.00
_cell.angle_gamma   90.00
#
_symmetry.space_group_name_H-M   'P 1'
#
loop_
_entity.id
_entity.type
_entity.pdbx_description
1 polymer ?
#
loop_
_entity_poly.entity_id
_entity_poly.type
_entity_poly.pdbx_seq_one_letter_code
_entity_poly.pdbx_strand_id
1 'polypeptide(L)'
;MGTFAGEKGTSLVKKMAVTVTREFFGKGLTDSPCTSVGEHHNLLTGIIGSGGSGVKTKDGTLVFPVEGTKKKTTEGTEEAGKAVSLILYSSDAVSWTLSNRTSDGGCSDPSILEWKDKLMMMTACDDGRRRVYESGDKGESWTEALGTLSRVWGNKDKRHERGVGSGFITATMGDREVMLVTLPVYAKDGDKKENRNEKGELHLWLTDNTHIVDIGPVSRNDDVSASSLLYKSETNNDKKLIALYEKKGSGEA
;
A
#
# COMPACT_ATOMS: atom_id res chain seq x y z
N MET A 1 13.44 -35.43 45.49
CA MET A 1 13.00 -35.97 44.18
C MET A 1 12.41 -34.81 43.39
N GLY A 2 13.04 -34.47 42.27
CA GLY A 2 12.55 -33.43 41.36
C GLY A 2 11.62 -34.00 40.29
N THR A 3 10.88 -33.11 39.64
CA THR A 3 10.29 -33.30 38.31
C THR A 3 10.31 -31.96 37.58
N PHE A 4 10.94 -31.98 36.40
CA PHE A 4 11.15 -30.93 35.43
C PHE A 4 9.82 -30.46 34.79
N ALA A 5 9.62 -29.14 34.69
CA ALA A 5 9.71 -28.33 33.47
C ALA A 5 8.61 -28.59 32.42
N GLY A 6 7.62 -27.68 32.40
CA GLY A 6 6.83 -27.37 31.21
C GLY A 6 7.14 -25.94 30.82
N GLU A 7 8.13 -25.74 29.95
CA GLU A 7 8.41 -24.44 29.35
C GLU A 7 7.20 -24.00 28.53
N LYS A 8 6.55 -22.92 28.97
CA LYS A 8 5.64 -22.15 28.13
C LYS A 8 6.49 -21.51 27.03
N GLY A 9 6.43 -22.09 25.83
CA GLY A 9 7.02 -21.51 24.63
C GLY A 9 6.46 -20.11 24.43
N THR A 10 7.24 -19.10 24.80
CA THR A 10 7.06 -17.73 24.36
C THR A 10 7.29 -17.72 22.86
N SER A 11 6.20 -17.76 22.08
CA SER A 11 6.27 -17.40 20.66
C SER A 11 6.70 -15.94 20.60
N LEU A 12 8.00 -15.71 20.45
CA LEU A 12 8.58 -14.45 20.02
C LEU A 12 8.05 -14.18 18.61
N VAL A 13 6.89 -13.52 18.53
CA VAL A 13 6.55 -12.76 17.34
C VAL A 13 7.56 -11.62 17.33
N LYS A 14 8.64 -11.77 16.55
CA LYS A 14 9.43 -10.61 16.11
C LYS A 14 8.51 -9.79 15.22
N LYS A 15 7.66 -8.97 15.83
CA LYS A 15 7.07 -7.81 15.16
C LYS A 15 8.26 -6.91 14.85
N MET A 16 8.80 -6.99 13.65
CA MET A 16 9.54 -5.88 13.09
C MET A 16 8.48 -4.82 12.73
N ALA A 17 7.97 -4.15 13.76
CA ALA A 17 7.40 -2.84 13.56
C ALA A 17 8.61 -1.95 13.29
N VAL A 18 8.93 -1.73 12.01
CA VAL A 18 9.70 -0.55 11.66
C VAL A 18 8.75 0.60 11.95
N THR A 19 8.78 1.06 13.20
CA THR A 19 8.17 2.32 13.57
C THR A 19 8.99 3.37 12.84
N VAL A 20 8.55 3.75 11.64
CA VAL A 20 8.94 5.05 11.09
C VAL A 20 8.27 6.04 12.02
N THR A 21 9.00 6.44 13.07
CA THR A 21 8.46 7.25 14.15
C THR A 21 7.89 8.54 13.58
N ARG A 22 6.92 9.10 14.28
CA ARG A 22 6.41 10.46 14.04
C ARG A 22 7.52 11.52 14.00
N GLU A 23 8.74 11.20 14.47
CA GLU A 23 9.94 12.01 14.36
C GLU A 23 10.56 12.03 12.95
N PHE A 24 10.40 10.97 12.13
CA PHE A 24 10.87 10.93 10.74
C PHE A 24 10.04 11.81 9.79
N PHE A 25 8.76 12.05 10.12
CA PHE A 25 7.81 12.78 9.26
C PHE A 25 7.26 14.08 9.88
N GLY A 26 7.41 14.29 11.19
CA GLY A 26 6.99 15.52 11.88
C GLY A 26 7.97 16.69 11.70
N LYS A 27 9.21 16.39 11.34
CA LYS A 27 10.16 17.32 10.72
C LYS A 27 10.29 16.87 9.27
N GLY A 28 10.32 17.80 8.31
CA GLY A 28 10.47 17.43 6.90
C GLY A 28 11.67 16.50 6.70
N LEU A 29 11.64 15.65 5.66
CA LEU A 29 12.74 14.69 5.39
C LEU A 29 14.13 15.37 5.24
N THR A 30 14.19 16.70 5.13
CA THR A 30 15.42 17.50 5.23
C THR A 30 16.11 17.46 6.59
N ASP A 31 15.41 17.06 7.66
CA ASP A 31 15.92 17.04 9.05
C ASP A 31 16.28 15.62 9.55
N SER A 32 16.16 14.58 8.71
CA SER A 32 16.61 13.22 9.04
C SER A 32 18.08 13.03 8.64
N PRO A 33 18.99 12.57 9.54
CA PRO A 33 20.43 12.66 9.32
C PRO A 33 21.00 11.84 8.16
N CYS A 34 20.22 10.92 7.56
CA CYS A 34 20.73 9.92 6.62
C CYS A 34 19.76 9.59 5.47
N THR A 35 18.95 10.55 5.03
CA THR A 35 18.15 10.38 3.80
C THR A 35 18.87 11.01 2.61
N SER A 36 19.24 10.21 1.62
CA SER A 36 19.75 10.74 0.35
C SER A 36 18.57 11.12 -0.52
N VAL A 37 18.31 12.42 -0.64
CA VAL A 37 17.24 12.97 -1.48
C VAL A 37 17.90 13.51 -2.76
N GLY A 38 17.61 12.89 -3.91
CA GLY A 38 18.11 13.33 -5.22
C GLY A 38 17.55 14.68 -5.70
N GLU A 39 18.15 15.27 -6.74
CA GLU A 39 17.79 16.62 -7.25
C GLU A 39 16.35 16.73 -7.78
N HIS A 40 15.78 15.63 -8.26
CA HIS A 40 14.40 15.59 -8.77
C HIS A 40 13.32 15.83 -7.69
N HIS A 41 13.69 15.76 -6.41
CA HIS A 41 12.79 15.98 -5.27
C HIS A 41 12.65 17.45 -4.87
N ASN A 42 13.46 18.36 -5.45
CA ASN A 42 13.28 19.81 -5.30
C ASN A 42 11.88 20.28 -5.75
N LEU A 43 11.17 19.42 -6.50
CA LEU A 43 9.81 19.56 -6.99
C LEU A 43 8.74 18.98 -6.05
N LEU A 44 9.07 18.57 -4.81
CA LEU A 44 8.09 18.12 -3.81
C LEU A 44 8.02 19.11 -2.64
N THR A 45 6.82 19.37 -2.11
CA THR A 45 6.61 20.23 -0.92
C THR A 45 6.62 19.47 0.39
N GLY A 46 6.36 18.16 0.34
CA GLY A 46 6.29 17.30 1.53
C GLY A 46 6.20 15.84 1.13
N ILE A 47 6.61 14.96 2.04
CA ILE A 47 6.56 13.51 1.89
C ILE A 47 6.04 12.92 3.20
N ILE A 48 5.11 11.98 3.09
CA ILE A 48 4.47 11.28 4.21
C ILE A 48 4.49 9.78 3.97
N GLY A 49 4.50 9.00 5.05
CA GLY A 49 4.25 7.56 4.97
C GLY A 49 2.81 7.29 4.59
N SER A 50 2.57 6.42 3.62
CA SER A 50 1.24 6.17 3.03
C SER A 50 0.37 5.20 3.83
N GLY A 51 0.83 4.76 5.01
CA GLY A 51 0.20 3.68 5.76
C GLY A 51 0.42 2.31 5.12
N GLY A 52 -0.08 1.25 5.75
CA GLY A 52 0.05 -0.12 5.25
C GLY A 52 1.40 -0.79 5.59
N SER A 53 1.79 -1.78 4.78
CA SER A 53 2.98 -2.62 5.00
C SER A 53 4.03 -2.37 3.92
N GLY A 54 5.30 -2.31 4.33
CA GLY A 54 6.44 -2.39 3.41
C GLY A 54 6.77 -3.84 3.05
N VAL A 55 7.72 -4.01 2.13
CA VAL A 55 8.22 -5.31 1.68
C VAL A 55 9.72 -5.43 1.96
N LYS A 56 10.15 -6.62 2.39
CA LYS A 56 11.55 -7.02 2.32
C LYS A 56 11.72 -7.85 1.05
N THR A 57 12.49 -7.33 0.12
CA THR A 57 12.77 -7.99 -1.16
C THR A 57 13.72 -9.18 -1.00
N LYS A 58 13.80 -10.04 -2.01
CA LYS A 58 14.68 -11.23 -2.02
C LYS A 58 16.16 -10.90 -1.82
N ASP A 59 16.61 -9.74 -2.33
CA ASP A 59 18.00 -9.28 -2.15
C ASP A 59 18.28 -8.68 -0.75
N GLY A 60 17.24 -8.60 0.09
CA GLY A 60 17.33 -8.10 1.45
C GLY A 60 16.98 -6.61 1.61
N THR A 61 16.76 -5.86 0.53
CA THR A 61 16.35 -4.45 0.60
C THR A 61 14.96 -4.33 1.24
N LEU A 62 14.84 -3.45 2.22
CA LEU A 62 13.58 -2.98 2.80
C LEU A 62 13.00 -1.86 1.93
N VAL A 63 11.71 -1.93 1.64
CA VAL A 63 11.01 -0.95 0.79
C VAL A 63 9.69 -0.55 1.45
N PHE A 64 9.48 0.75 1.60
CA PHE A 64 8.23 1.34 2.08
C PHE A 64 7.59 2.22 1.02
N PRO A 65 6.27 2.11 0.79
CA PRO A 65 5.56 3.05 -0.06
C PRO A 65 5.41 4.39 0.68
N VAL A 66 5.63 5.48 -0.03
CA VAL A 66 5.49 6.84 0.52
C VAL A 66 4.77 7.73 -0.49
N GLU A 67 4.13 8.78 0.02
CA GLU A 67 3.40 9.75 -0.77
C GLU A 67 4.10 11.10 -0.68
N GLY A 68 4.24 11.77 -1.82
CA GLY A 68 4.76 13.13 -1.91
C GLY A 68 3.74 14.06 -2.55
N THR A 69 3.87 15.35 -2.26
CA THR A 69 3.06 16.38 -2.91
C THR A 69 3.93 17.18 -3.87
N LYS A 70 3.56 17.23 -5.16
CA LYS A 70 4.31 18.02 -6.15
C LYS A 70 4.20 19.51 -5.85
N LYS A 71 5.27 20.27 -6.06
CA LYS A 71 5.25 21.73 -6.14
C LYS A 71 4.52 22.16 -7.41
N LYS A 72 3.63 23.13 -7.27
CA LYS A 72 2.98 23.79 -8.40
C LYS A 72 3.28 25.29 -8.29
N THR A 73 3.94 25.86 -9.29
CA THR A 73 4.15 27.30 -9.35
C THR A 73 3.04 27.91 -10.19
N THR A 74 2.14 28.67 -9.57
CA THR A 74 1.10 29.44 -10.25
C THR A 74 1.41 30.92 -10.05
N GLU A 75 1.63 31.69 -11.12
CA GLU A 75 1.87 33.14 -11.08
C GLU A 75 2.98 33.58 -10.10
N GLY A 76 4.06 32.80 -10.00
CA GLY A 76 5.19 33.09 -9.11
C GLY A 76 4.98 32.70 -7.64
N THR A 77 3.83 32.11 -7.29
CA THR A 77 3.54 31.59 -5.95
C THR A 77 3.68 30.07 -5.95
N GLU A 78 4.42 29.52 -4.99
CA GLU A 78 4.51 28.06 -4.79
C GLU A 78 3.29 27.55 -4.03
N GLU A 79 2.47 26.72 -4.68
CA GLU A 79 1.31 26.06 -4.12
C GLU A 79 1.52 24.54 -4.08
N ALA A 80 0.77 23.87 -3.20
CA ALA A 80 0.67 22.42 -3.19
C ALA A 80 -0.01 21.94 -4.48
N GLY A 81 0.70 21.14 -5.25
CA GLY A 81 0.22 20.46 -6.44
C GLY A 81 -0.41 19.11 -6.13
N LYS A 82 -0.39 18.21 -7.12
CA LYS A 82 -1.01 16.89 -7.00
C LYS A 82 -0.15 15.94 -6.16
N ALA A 83 -0.83 15.05 -5.42
CA ALA A 83 -0.20 13.91 -4.76
C ALA A 83 0.45 12.97 -5.78
N VAL A 84 1.54 12.34 -5.37
CA VAL A 84 2.26 11.32 -6.12
C VAL A 84 2.79 10.26 -5.19
N SER A 85 2.90 9.05 -5.71
CA SER A 85 3.43 7.90 -5.00
C SER A 85 4.88 7.62 -5.38
N LEU A 86 5.66 7.19 -4.38
CA LEU A 86 7.10 6.92 -4.42
C LEU A 86 7.40 5.71 -3.51
N ILE A 87 8.67 5.32 -3.46
CA ILE A 87 9.17 4.40 -2.44
C ILE A 87 10.36 4.98 -1.70
N LEU A 88 10.49 4.58 -0.43
CA LEU A 88 11.67 4.76 0.39
C LEU A 88 12.30 3.38 0.63
N TYR A 89 13.58 3.21 0.33
CA TYR A 89 14.23 1.91 0.44
C TYR A 89 15.59 1.96 1.13
N SER A 90 15.99 0.84 1.72
CA SER A 90 17.25 0.71 2.46
C SER A 90 17.72 -0.75 2.50
N SER A 91 19.03 -0.96 2.34
CA SER A 91 19.64 -2.29 2.48
C SER A 91 20.18 -2.58 3.89
N ASP A 92 20.40 -1.54 4.70
CA ASP A 92 20.99 -1.64 6.04
C ASP A 92 20.05 -1.16 7.17
N ALA A 93 18.86 -0.67 6.82
CA ALA A 93 17.89 -0.03 7.70
C ALA A 93 18.39 1.25 8.41
N VAL A 94 19.56 1.77 8.01
CA VAL A 94 20.20 2.97 8.59
C VAL A 94 20.18 4.11 7.58
N SER A 95 20.66 3.85 6.36
CA SER A 95 20.64 4.81 5.26
C SER A 95 19.45 4.53 4.35
N TRP A 96 18.61 5.55 4.16
CA TRP A 96 17.39 5.44 3.36
C TRP A 96 17.50 6.30 2.10
N THR A 97 17.11 5.71 0.98
CA THR A 97 17.07 6.37 -0.32
C THR A 97 15.63 6.49 -0.78
N LEU A 98 15.28 7.68 -1.25
CA LEU A 98 13.99 7.96 -1.86
C LEU A 98 14.09 7.72 -3.37
N SER A 99 13.10 7.06 -3.96
CA SER A 99 13.10 6.75 -5.39
C SER A 99 13.04 8.00 -6.27
N ASN A 100 13.81 8.02 -7.34
CA ASN A 100 13.94 9.18 -8.23
C ASN A 100 12.63 9.55 -8.97
N ARG A 101 11.92 8.55 -9.50
CA ARG A 101 10.67 8.76 -10.25
C ARG A 101 9.44 8.55 -9.37
N THR A 102 8.37 9.24 -9.76
CA THR A 102 7.07 9.26 -9.09
C THR A 102 6.02 8.59 -9.97
N SER A 103 4.89 8.20 -9.38
CA SER A 103 3.68 7.91 -10.14
C SER A 103 3.16 9.13 -10.90
N ASP A 104 2.13 8.92 -11.72
CA ASP A 104 1.35 10.01 -12.28
C ASP A 104 0.77 10.91 -11.18
N GLY A 105 0.60 12.20 -11.52
CA GLY A 105 0.02 13.19 -10.61
C GLY A 105 -1.45 12.92 -10.34
N GLY A 106 -1.80 12.88 -9.06
CA GLY A 106 -3.12 12.56 -8.55
C GLY A 106 -3.26 11.09 -8.15
N CYS A 107 -2.15 10.39 -7.92
CA CYS A 107 -2.13 9.01 -7.46
C CYS A 107 -1.49 8.91 -6.07
N SER A 108 -2.28 8.50 -5.09
CA SER A 108 -2.00 8.47 -3.65
C SER A 108 -2.19 7.05 -3.09
N ASP A 109 -2.02 6.93 -1.78
CA ASP A 109 -2.26 5.70 -1.02
C ASP A 109 -1.52 4.44 -1.57
N PRO A 110 -0.22 4.55 -1.89
CA PRO A 110 0.50 3.45 -2.51
C PRO A 110 0.61 2.22 -1.60
N SER A 111 0.48 1.06 -2.23
CA SER A 111 0.78 -0.25 -1.65
C SER A 111 1.82 -0.94 -2.53
N ILE A 112 2.80 -1.62 -1.92
CA ILE A 112 3.96 -2.16 -2.63
C ILE A 112 4.15 -3.64 -2.33
N LEU A 113 4.54 -4.42 -3.34
CA LEU A 113 5.02 -5.78 -3.18
C LEU A 113 6.17 -6.09 -4.16
N GLU A 114 6.83 -7.22 -3.96
CA GLU A 114 7.77 -7.79 -4.94
C GLU A 114 7.09 -8.93 -5.70
N TRP A 115 7.18 -8.89 -7.04
CA TRP A 115 6.66 -9.89 -7.95
C TRP A 115 7.68 -10.18 -9.05
N LYS A 116 8.14 -11.43 -9.17
CA LYS A 116 9.12 -11.87 -10.20
C LYS A 116 10.31 -10.91 -10.36
N ASP A 117 10.91 -10.54 -9.22
CA ASP A 117 12.10 -9.69 -9.11
C ASP A 117 11.88 -8.23 -9.56
N LYS A 118 10.61 -7.80 -9.62
CA LYS A 118 10.20 -6.41 -9.81
C LYS A 118 9.38 -5.94 -8.61
N LEU A 119 9.42 -4.64 -8.35
CA LEU A 119 8.47 -4.00 -7.46
C LEU A 119 7.17 -3.69 -8.23
N MET A 120 6.04 -3.96 -7.59
CA MET A 120 4.71 -3.60 -8.07
C MET A 120 4.08 -2.62 -7.10
N MET A 121 3.77 -1.41 -7.56
CA MET A 121 3.11 -0.37 -6.76
C MET A 121 1.68 -0.17 -7.25
N MET A 122 0.71 -0.39 -6.38
CA MET A 122 -0.69 -0.05 -6.61
C MET A 122 -1.03 1.28 -5.96
N THR A 123 -1.68 2.20 -6.68
CA THR A 123 -2.06 3.53 -6.21
C THR A 123 -3.54 3.80 -6.43
N ALA A 124 -4.18 4.55 -5.54
CA ALA A 124 -5.51 5.11 -5.76
C ALA A 124 -5.38 6.44 -6.51
N CYS A 125 -6.06 6.62 -7.65
CA CYS A 125 -5.92 7.83 -8.46
C CYS A 125 -7.20 8.68 -8.56
N ASP A 126 -7.02 9.99 -8.78
CA ASP A 126 -8.07 11.01 -8.88
C ASP A 126 -9.14 10.72 -9.95
N ASP A 127 -8.76 9.94 -10.97
CA ASP A 127 -9.65 9.49 -12.04
C ASP A 127 -10.57 8.32 -11.63
N GLY A 128 -10.50 7.91 -10.36
CA GLY A 128 -11.32 6.86 -9.77
C GLY A 128 -10.88 5.46 -10.12
N ARG A 129 -9.62 5.28 -10.55
CA ARG A 129 -9.06 3.97 -10.88
C ARG A 129 -7.84 3.68 -10.02
N ARG A 130 -7.64 2.39 -9.73
CA ARG A 130 -6.36 1.86 -9.27
C ARG A 130 -5.40 1.79 -10.44
N ARG A 131 -4.24 2.42 -10.30
CA ARG A 131 -3.13 2.24 -11.24
C ARG A 131 -2.06 1.38 -10.61
N VAL A 132 -1.50 0.48 -11.40
CA VAL A 132 -0.42 -0.41 -10.98
C VAL A 132 0.80 -0.13 -11.83
N TYR A 133 1.95 0.07 -11.18
CA TYR A 133 3.22 0.35 -11.83
C TYR A 133 4.23 -0.74 -11.50
N GLU A 134 5.05 -1.11 -12.47
CA GLU A 134 6.19 -2.02 -12.30
C GLU A 134 7.51 -1.25 -12.32
N SER A 135 8.46 -1.66 -11.48
CA SER A 135 9.84 -1.18 -11.51
C SER A 135 10.81 -2.33 -11.27
N GLY A 136 11.77 -2.51 -12.17
CA GLY A 136 12.90 -3.44 -11.98
C GLY A 136 14.14 -2.78 -11.38
N ASP A 137 14.10 -1.47 -11.15
CA ASP A 137 15.23 -0.62 -10.79
C ASP A 137 14.95 0.22 -9.53
N LYS A 138 14.11 -0.31 -8.63
CA LYS A 138 13.79 0.30 -7.32
C LYS A 138 13.33 1.77 -7.45
N GLY A 139 12.51 2.04 -8.45
CA GLY A 139 11.86 3.33 -8.67
C GLY A 139 12.71 4.37 -9.39
N GLU A 140 13.82 3.98 -10.02
CA GLU A 140 14.48 4.82 -11.04
C GLU A 140 13.59 5.00 -12.27
N SER A 141 12.78 3.99 -12.60
CA SER A 141 11.71 4.09 -13.59
C SER A 141 10.47 3.32 -13.14
N TRP A 142 9.30 3.84 -13.50
CA TRP A 142 8.01 3.20 -13.29
C TRP A 142 7.29 3.07 -14.63
N THR A 143 6.84 1.85 -14.94
CA THR A 143 6.01 1.58 -16.12
C THR A 143 4.62 1.17 -15.67
N GLU A 144 3.58 1.86 -16.14
CA GLU A 144 2.19 1.47 -15.83
C GLU A 144 1.88 0.10 -16.46
N ALA A 145 1.40 -0.85 -15.63
CA ALA A 145 1.07 -2.22 -15.99
C ALA A 145 -0.27 -2.32 -16.75
N LEU A 146 -0.38 -1.60 -17.87
CA LEU A 146 -1.62 -1.47 -18.68
C LEU A 146 -2.10 -2.78 -19.29
N GLY A 147 -1.21 -3.76 -19.48
CA GLY A 147 -1.54 -5.06 -20.04
C GLY A 147 -2.05 -6.08 -19.02
N THR A 148 -2.02 -5.77 -17.72
CA THR A 148 -2.32 -6.73 -16.65
C THR A 148 -3.25 -6.17 -15.59
N LEU A 149 -2.72 -5.37 -14.65
CA LEU A 149 -3.39 -5.00 -13.41
C LEU A 149 -3.84 -3.54 -13.37
N SER A 150 -3.19 -2.66 -14.13
CA SER A 150 -3.53 -1.25 -14.06
C SER A 150 -4.93 -1.01 -14.62
N ARG A 151 -5.70 -0.17 -13.93
CA ARG A 151 -7.05 0.26 -14.33
C ARG A 151 -8.09 -0.86 -14.35
N VAL A 152 -7.77 -2.05 -13.82
CA VAL A 152 -8.71 -3.16 -13.62
C VAL A 152 -9.74 -2.79 -12.55
N TRP A 153 -9.25 -2.31 -11.40
CA TRP A 153 -10.11 -1.86 -10.30
C TRP A 153 -10.36 -0.37 -10.45
N GLY A 154 -11.63 0.04 -10.43
CA GLY A 154 -12.04 1.41 -10.67
C GLY A 154 -13.53 1.63 -10.49
N ASN A 155 -13.91 2.81 -9.99
CA ASN A 155 -15.28 3.27 -9.90
C ASN A 155 -15.50 4.46 -10.85
N LYS A 156 -16.51 4.32 -11.73
CA LYS A 156 -16.89 5.36 -12.71
C LYS A 156 -17.35 6.67 -12.06
N ASP A 157 -17.85 6.61 -10.84
CA ASP A 157 -18.39 7.77 -10.14
C ASP A 157 -17.31 8.67 -9.52
N LYS A 158 -16.01 8.35 -9.70
CA LYS A 158 -14.80 9.15 -9.35
C LYS A 158 -14.68 9.62 -7.89
N ARG A 159 -15.60 9.23 -7.00
CA ARG A 159 -15.69 9.71 -5.62
C ARG A 159 -15.16 8.73 -4.58
N HIS A 160 -15.30 7.42 -4.82
CA HIS A 160 -15.28 6.43 -3.74
C HIS A 160 -13.91 5.79 -3.50
N GLU A 161 -13.08 5.65 -4.54
CA GLU A 161 -11.77 4.99 -4.41
C GLU A 161 -10.65 5.89 -3.90
N ARG A 162 -10.91 7.20 -3.77
CA ARG A 162 -9.92 8.16 -3.28
C ARG A 162 -9.62 7.86 -1.81
N GLY A 163 -8.34 7.76 -1.45
CA GLY A 163 -7.94 7.71 -0.05
C GLY A 163 -8.08 6.35 0.63
N VAL A 164 -8.25 5.24 -0.11
CA VAL A 164 -8.37 3.91 0.51
C VAL A 164 -7.11 3.08 0.27
N GLY A 165 -6.25 3.00 1.29
CA GLY A 165 -5.10 2.08 1.30
C GLY A 165 -5.53 0.62 1.14
N SER A 166 -4.81 -0.12 0.31
CA SER A 166 -5.07 -1.53 0.02
C SER A 166 -4.09 -2.46 0.74
N GLY A 167 -4.57 -3.62 1.17
CA GLY A 167 -3.67 -4.74 1.41
C GLY A 167 -3.19 -5.26 0.06
N PHE A 168 -1.89 -5.28 -0.18
CA PHE A 168 -1.31 -5.79 -1.43
C PHE A 168 -0.06 -6.59 -1.10
N ILE A 169 -0.14 -7.92 -1.22
CA ILE A 169 0.94 -8.83 -0.83
C ILE A 169 1.15 -9.94 -1.85
N THR A 170 2.35 -10.51 -1.84
CA THR A 170 2.66 -11.77 -2.52
C THR A 170 2.52 -12.93 -1.54
N ALA A 171 1.96 -14.05 -2.00
CA ALA A 171 1.78 -15.26 -1.20
C ALA A 171 2.07 -16.53 -2.02
N THR A 172 2.52 -17.59 -1.35
CA THR A 172 2.81 -18.88 -1.99
C THR A 172 1.74 -19.92 -1.63
N MET A 173 0.82 -20.18 -2.56
CA MET A 173 -0.27 -21.14 -2.41
C MET A 173 0.01 -22.41 -3.21
N GLY A 174 0.22 -23.53 -2.52
CA GLY A 174 0.78 -24.74 -3.14
C GLY A 174 2.14 -24.42 -3.76
N ASP A 175 2.30 -24.78 -5.04
CA ASP A 175 3.52 -24.56 -5.83
C ASP A 175 3.47 -23.26 -6.66
N ARG A 176 2.52 -22.37 -6.37
CA ARG A 176 2.29 -21.14 -7.15
C ARG A 176 2.44 -19.90 -6.29
N GLU A 177 3.12 -18.92 -6.85
CA GLU A 177 3.15 -17.55 -6.33
C GLU A 177 1.94 -16.79 -6.88
N VAL A 178 1.23 -16.07 -6.00
CA VAL A 178 0.07 -15.25 -6.35
C VAL A 178 0.16 -13.91 -5.63
N MET A 179 -0.49 -12.89 -6.21
CA MET A 179 -0.76 -11.63 -5.55
C MET A 179 -2.16 -11.67 -4.93
N LEU A 180 -2.26 -11.15 -3.72
CA LEU A 180 -3.53 -10.94 -3.01
C LEU A 180 -3.74 -9.45 -2.83
N VAL A 181 -4.95 -8.99 -3.13
CA VAL A 181 -5.34 -7.58 -3.01
C VAL A 181 -6.62 -7.47 -2.21
N THR A 182 -6.69 -6.53 -1.25
CA THR A 182 -7.96 -6.11 -0.65
C THR A 182 -8.37 -4.74 -1.13
N LEU A 183 -9.57 -4.64 -1.70
CA LEU A 183 -10.13 -3.40 -2.25
C LEU A 183 -11.61 -3.28 -1.92
N PRO A 184 -12.12 -2.08 -1.59
CA PRO A 184 -13.54 -1.87 -1.39
C PRO A 184 -14.29 -1.99 -2.72
N VAL A 185 -15.44 -2.65 -2.69
CA VAL A 185 -16.43 -2.72 -3.76
C VAL A 185 -17.65 -1.94 -3.30
N TYR A 186 -18.10 -1.02 -4.13
CA TYR A 186 -19.24 -0.16 -3.84
C TYR A 186 -20.46 -0.68 -4.60
N ALA A 187 -21.45 -1.19 -3.87
CA ALA A 187 -22.72 -1.55 -4.45
C ALA A 187 -23.50 -0.27 -4.80
N LYS A 188 -24.01 -0.19 -6.03
CA LYS A 188 -25.00 0.84 -6.38
C LYS A 188 -26.27 0.55 -5.61
N ASP A 189 -26.62 1.42 -4.67
CA ASP A 189 -27.94 1.38 -4.06
C ASP A 189 -28.96 1.70 -5.17
N GLY A 190 -29.75 0.70 -5.58
CA GLY A 190 -30.81 0.86 -6.56
C GLY A 190 -31.73 2.05 -6.21
N ASP A 191 -31.97 2.90 -7.19
CA ASP A 191 -33.03 3.92 -7.24
C ASP A 191 -33.06 5.02 -6.15
N LYS A 192 -31.94 5.33 -5.49
CA LYS A 192 -31.84 6.55 -4.65
C LYS A 192 -30.67 7.43 -5.07
N LYS A 193 -30.86 8.12 -6.19
CA LYS A 193 -30.20 9.40 -6.46
C LYS A 193 -30.54 10.34 -5.29
N GLU A 194 -29.67 10.44 -4.30
CA GLU A 194 -29.10 11.72 -3.87
C GLU A 194 -28.44 11.70 -2.48
N ASN A 195 -28.69 10.75 -1.57
CA ASN A 195 -28.19 10.90 -0.19
C ASN A 195 -27.95 9.60 0.59
N ARG A 196 -27.15 8.67 0.06
CA ARG A 196 -26.61 7.58 0.89
C ARG A 196 -25.12 7.40 0.64
N ASN A 197 -24.36 7.40 1.71
CA ASN A 197 -22.96 6.98 1.74
C ASN A 197 -22.93 5.50 1.32
N GLU A 198 -22.72 5.22 0.03
CA GLU A 198 -22.52 3.85 -0.46
C GLU A 198 -21.34 3.25 0.30
N LYS A 199 -21.61 2.19 1.07
CA LYS A 199 -20.60 1.53 1.89
C LYS A 199 -19.66 0.76 0.98
N GLY A 200 -18.35 0.92 1.18
CA GLY A 200 -17.35 0.10 0.51
C GLY A 200 -17.18 -1.23 1.24
N GLU A 201 -17.79 -2.30 0.73
CA GLU A 201 -17.58 -3.65 1.25
C GLU A 201 -16.20 -4.14 0.81
N LEU A 202 -15.36 -4.60 1.74
CA LEU A 202 -14.00 -4.99 1.41
C LEU A 202 -14.00 -6.37 0.76
N HIS A 203 -13.49 -6.46 -0.46
CA HIS A 203 -13.32 -7.73 -1.18
C HIS A 203 -11.86 -8.17 -1.18
N LEU A 204 -11.65 -9.48 -1.23
CA LEU A 204 -10.35 -10.10 -1.48
C LEU A 204 -10.27 -10.55 -2.94
N TRP A 205 -9.20 -10.15 -3.60
CA TRP A 205 -8.88 -10.52 -4.97
C TRP A 205 -7.61 -11.37 -5.00
N LEU A 206 -7.58 -12.36 -5.89
CA LEU A 206 -6.42 -13.18 -6.18
C LEU A 206 -6.02 -13.01 -7.64
N THR A 207 -4.72 -12.84 -7.90
CA THR A 207 -4.20 -12.78 -9.26
C THR A 207 -2.80 -13.38 -9.41
N ASP A 208 -2.54 -13.98 -10.57
CA ASP A 208 -1.21 -14.45 -11.00
C ASP A 208 -0.56 -13.49 -12.03
N ASN A 209 -1.01 -12.22 -12.07
CA ASN A 209 -0.71 -11.20 -13.08
C ASN A 209 -1.34 -11.43 -14.46
N THR A 210 -2.08 -12.52 -14.66
CA THR A 210 -2.77 -12.84 -15.93
C THR A 210 -4.27 -13.00 -15.72
N HIS A 211 -4.64 -13.79 -14.73
CA HIS A 211 -5.99 -14.05 -14.29
C HIS A 211 -6.27 -13.29 -13.01
N ILE A 212 -7.49 -12.79 -12.87
CA ILE A 212 -7.94 -12.06 -11.69
C ILE A 212 -9.25 -12.68 -11.26
N VAL A 213 -9.33 -13.07 -9.99
CA VAL A 213 -10.52 -13.70 -9.40
C VAL A 213 -10.93 -12.88 -8.18
N ASP A 214 -12.20 -12.48 -8.15
CA ASP A 214 -12.84 -12.01 -6.91
C ASP A 214 -13.12 -13.22 -6.02
N ILE A 215 -12.46 -13.31 -4.87
CA ILE A 215 -12.72 -14.34 -3.88
C ILE A 215 -14.01 -14.02 -3.11
N GLY A 216 -14.37 -12.74 -3.02
CA GLY A 216 -15.59 -12.25 -2.39
C GLY A 216 -15.33 -11.36 -1.18
N PRO A 217 -16.41 -10.96 -0.48
CA PRO A 217 -16.36 -10.04 0.63
C PRO A 217 -15.68 -10.64 1.86
N VAL A 218 -14.84 -9.83 2.52
CA VAL A 218 -14.14 -10.16 3.76
C VAL A 218 -14.51 -9.24 4.93
N SER A 219 -15.20 -8.12 4.68
CA SER A 219 -15.82 -7.30 5.73
C SER A 219 -17.26 -7.73 6.01
N ARG A 220 -17.79 -7.40 7.19
CA ARG A 220 -19.15 -7.79 7.62
C ARG A 220 -20.17 -6.67 7.33
N ASN A 221 -20.30 -6.25 6.07
CA ASN A 221 -21.13 -5.10 5.66
C ASN A 221 -20.70 -3.76 6.32
N ASP A 222 -19.40 -3.65 6.56
CA ASP A 222 -18.75 -2.46 7.10
C ASP A 222 -18.28 -1.57 5.94
N ASP A 223 -18.41 -0.25 6.09
CA ASP A 223 -17.82 0.72 5.16
C ASP A 223 -16.33 0.86 5.47
N VAL A 224 -15.45 0.45 4.54
CA VAL A 224 -14.02 0.36 4.78
C VAL A 224 -13.26 1.59 4.28
N SER A 225 -12.34 2.10 5.11
CA SER A 225 -11.44 3.23 4.80
C SER A 225 -10.01 2.81 4.52
N ALA A 226 -9.55 1.67 5.05
CA ALA A 226 -8.20 1.15 4.82
C ALA A 226 -8.15 -0.35 5.10
N SER A 227 -7.20 -1.05 4.47
CA SER A 227 -6.96 -2.47 4.72
C SER A 227 -5.48 -2.84 4.65
N SER A 228 -5.13 -3.95 5.31
CA SER A 228 -3.81 -4.57 5.28
C SER A 228 -3.96 -6.09 5.27
N LEU A 229 -3.06 -6.77 4.55
CA LEU A 229 -3.01 -8.22 4.45
C LEU A 229 -1.72 -8.75 5.06
N LEU A 230 -1.82 -9.87 5.77
CA LEU A 230 -0.70 -10.63 6.28
C LEU A 230 -0.86 -12.11 5.91
N TYR A 231 0.11 -12.62 5.15
CA TYR A 231 0.25 -14.05 4.90
C TYR A 231 1.37 -14.62 5.78
N LYS A 232 1.03 -15.63 6.58
CA LYS A 232 1.98 -16.34 7.45
C LYS A 232 2.05 -17.80 7.03
N SER A 233 3.25 -18.28 6.74
CA SER A 233 3.54 -19.70 6.56
C SER A 233 4.45 -20.15 7.71
N GLU A 234 3.92 -20.98 8.61
CA GLU A 234 4.69 -21.54 9.71
C GLU A 234 5.35 -22.87 9.33
N THR A 235 6.39 -23.27 10.09
CA THR A 235 7.17 -24.49 9.84
C THR A 235 6.36 -25.79 9.91
N ASN A 236 5.17 -25.76 10.53
CA ASN A 236 4.28 -26.92 10.65
C ASN A 236 3.26 -27.03 9.51
N ASN A 237 3.50 -26.38 8.37
CA ASN A 237 2.55 -26.23 7.25
C ASN A 237 1.27 -25.46 7.58
N ASP A 238 1.22 -24.81 8.75
CA ASP A 238 0.13 -23.90 9.11
C ASP A 238 0.26 -22.60 8.29
N LYS A 239 -0.58 -22.50 7.26
CA LYS A 239 -0.71 -21.32 6.40
C LYS A 239 -1.92 -20.51 6.86
N LYS A 240 -1.71 -19.24 7.19
CA LYS A 240 -2.76 -18.32 7.66
C LYS A 240 -2.74 -17.04 6.85
N LEU A 241 -3.91 -16.64 6.37
CA LEU A 241 -4.15 -15.33 5.76
C LEU A 241 -4.98 -14.50 6.74
N ILE A 242 -4.51 -13.30 7.05
CA ILE A 242 -5.16 -12.38 7.98
C ILE A 242 -5.40 -11.07 7.23
N ALA A 243 -6.65 -10.60 7.24
CA ALA A 243 -7.02 -9.26 6.79
C ALA A 243 -7.32 -8.39 8.01
N LEU A 244 -6.66 -7.24 8.09
CA LEU A 244 -6.99 -6.18 9.04
C LEU A 244 -7.60 -5.03 8.25
N TYR A 245 -8.71 -4.47 8.71
CA TYR A 245 -9.36 -3.36 8.04
C TYR A 245 -9.92 -2.35 9.03
N GLU A 246 -9.98 -1.10 8.59
CA GLU A 246 -10.63 -0.02 9.32
C GLU A 246 -12.07 0.12 8.85
N LYS A 247 -12.99 0.19 9.82
CA LYS A 247 -14.39 0.48 9.58
C LYS A 247 -14.63 1.96 9.85
N LYS A 248 -15.27 2.65 8.91
CA LYS A 248 -15.80 4.00 9.14
C LYS A 248 -16.92 3.93 10.16
N GLY A 249 -16.84 4.80 11.18
CA GLY A 249 -17.92 4.97 12.14
C GLY A 249 -19.20 5.47 11.46
N SER A 250 -20.36 4.98 11.90
CA SER A 250 -21.61 5.70 11.68
C SER A 250 -21.53 6.97 12.53
N GLY A 251 -21.41 8.13 11.90
CA GLY A 251 -21.41 9.38 12.63
C GLY A 251 -22.69 9.53 13.45
N GLU A 252 -22.59 9.40 14.76
CA GLU A 252 -23.41 10.12 15.72
C GLU A 252 -22.41 10.90 16.57
N ALA A 253 -22.32 12.20 16.30
CA ALA A 253 -21.67 13.18 17.15
C ALA A 253 -22.69 13.71 18.16
#